data_AF-A0A9P4WEN9-F1
#
_entry.id   AF-A0A9P4WEN9-F1
#
_cell.length_a   1.000
_cell.length_b   1.000
_cell.length_c   1.000
_cell.angle_alpha   90.00
_cell.angle_beta   90.00
_cell.angle_gamma   90.00
#
_symmetry.space_group_name_H-M   'P 1'
#
loop_
_entity.id
_entity.type
_entity.pdbx_description
1 polymer ?
#
loop_
_entity_poly.entity_id
_entity_poly.type
_entity_poly.pdbx_seq_one_letter_code
_entity_poly.pdbx_strand_id
1 'polypeptide(L)'
;MARFTSFLLLGAAAVTASPLAAREATTVTVTAPAGAASTASWDAGAVTEFPIHASCNSTQHQSIKKGLDETMTICRQARDHILRWGNSSAIYQKYFGNAPTGEPLGWFTKIVDGDKAGVLFRCDDPDQNCATQNNWAGHWRGANASSETVICDRSYVVRRPLENFCMLGYDVANGATNFYWASDLLHRLLHIPKIGEGVVEHYGGADEYPGVLALAESNPSEAVRNSDTIQYFALEVYAHDIAVPGVGCPGHYRETSSAGHAAPASSSSAAASAAGASATAVSSVTASAASAAASATQACTPHGDHWHCPPGVPEPTSPPS
;
A
#
# COMPACT_ATOMS: atom_id res chain seq x y z
N MET A 1 50.33 -29.41 -70.58
CA MET A 1 50.00 -27.97 -70.54
C MET A 1 48.79 -27.74 -71.43
N ALA A 2 47.62 -27.49 -70.85
CA ALA A 2 46.43 -27.09 -71.60
C ALA A 2 45.63 -26.10 -70.74
N ARG A 3 45.28 -24.98 -71.36
CA ARG A 3 44.90 -23.71 -70.74
C ARG A 3 43.50 -23.77 -70.12
N PHE A 4 43.38 -23.30 -68.89
CA PHE A 4 42.11 -22.93 -68.27
C PHE A 4 41.53 -21.72 -69.01
N THR A 5 40.29 -21.85 -69.48
CA THR A 5 39.51 -20.71 -70.00
C THR A 5 38.23 -20.63 -69.18
N SER A 6 38.17 -19.65 -68.28
CA SER A 6 36.98 -19.31 -67.51
C SER A 6 35.93 -18.69 -68.43
N PHE A 7 34.77 -19.32 -68.53
CA PHE A 7 33.56 -18.69 -69.07
C PHE A 7 32.74 -18.15 -67.90
N LEU A 8 32.71 -16.82 -67.75
CA LEU A 8 31.73 -16.12 -66.92
C LEU A 8 30.35 -16.20 -67.61
N LEU A 9 29.39 -16.87 -66.96
CA LEU A 9 27.97 -16.82 -67.31
C LEU A 9 27.33 -15.62 -66.60
N LEU A 10 27.01 -14.57 -67.36
CA LEU A 10 26.10 -13.50 -66.92
C LEU A 10 24.67 -14.05 -66.87
N GLY A 11 24.17 -14.35 -65.68
CA GLY A 11 22.75 -14.64 -65.46
C GLY A 11 21.92 -13.35 -65.56
N ALA A 12 21.16 -13.21 -66.64
CA ALA A 12 20.11 -12.19 -66.73
C ALA A 12 18.91 -12.64 -65.89
N ALA A 13 18.71 -12.02 -64.72
CA ALA A 13 17.49 -12.19 -63.96
C ALA A 13 16.34 -11.47 -64.67
N ALA A 14 15.42 -12.22 -65.27
CA ALA A 14 14.17 -11.68 -65.76
C ALA A 14 13.29 -11.32 -64.55
N VAL A 15 13.17 -10.01 -64.27
CA VAL A 15 12.17 -9.49 -63.32
C VAL A 15 10.81 -9.60 -64.00
N THR A 16 9.99 -10.57 -63.55
CA THR A 16 8.59 -10.65 -63.95
C THR A 16 7.81 -9.62 -63.12
N ALA A 17 7.53 -8.47 -63.72
CA ALA A 17 6.55 -7.54 -63.16
C ALA A 17 5.17 -8.19 -63.26
N SER A 18 4.61 -8.59 -62.12
CA SER A 18 3.20 -8.97 -62.06
C SER A 18 2.36 -7.75 -62.41
N PRO A 19 1.33 -7.86 -63.27
CA PRO A 19 0.43 -6.73 -63.49
C PRO A 19 -0.28 -6.43 -62.17
N LEU A 20 -0.06 -5.22 -61.64
CA LEU A 20 -0.97 -4.67 -60.64
C LEU A 20 -2.33 -4.59 -61.31
N ALA A 21 -3.24 -5.51 -60.97
CA ALA A 21 -4.65 -5.28 -61.18
C ALA A 21 -4.99 -3.96 -60.51
N ALA A 22 -5.57 -3.02 -61.25
CA ALA A 22 -6.14 -1.81 -60.68
C ALA A 22 -7.15 -2.27 -59.63
N ARG A 23 -6.83 -2.07 -58.35
CA ARG A 23 -7.74 -2.33 -57.25
C ARG A 23 -8.91 -1.38 -57.47
N GLU A 24 -10.05 -1.91 -57.92
CA GLU A 24 -11.30 -1.17 -57.90
C GLU A 24 -11.46 -0.61 -56.49
N ALA A 25 -11.30 0.70 -56.35
CA ALA A 25 -11.56 1.39 -55.11
C ALA A 25 -13.08 1.41 -54.94
N THR A 26 -13.63 0.33 -54.39
CA THR A 26 -15.01 0.29 -53.93
C THR A 26 -15.14 1.35 -52.85
N THR A 27 -15.63 2.52 -53.23
CA THR A 27 -15.89 3.61 -52.32
C THR A 27 -17.13 3.23 -51.53
N VAL A 28 -16.93 2.63 -50.36
CA VAL A 28 -18.03 2.36 -49.42
C VAL A 28 -18.39 3.69 -48.79
N THR A 29 -19.44 4.34 -49.32
CA THR A 29 -20.04 5.49 -48.67
C THR A 29 -20.73 5.02 -47.40
N VAL A 30 -20.05 5.13 -46.25
CA VAL A 30 -20.71 4.98 -44.95
C VAL A 30 -21.51 6.26 -44.73
N THR A 31 -22.82 6.19 -44.92
CA THR A 31 -23.72 7.25 -44.45
C THR A 31 -23.58 7.31 -42.93
N ALA A 32 -22.85 8.31 -42.43
CA ALA A 32 -22.86 8.63 -41.01
C ALA A 32 -24.32 8.96 -40.64
N PRO A 33 -24.90 8.32 -39.60
CA PRO A 33 -26.24 8.68 -39.17
C PRO A 33 -26.25 10.17 -38.83
N ALA A 34 -27.27 10.87 -39.33
CA ALA A 34 -27.51 12.28 -39.01
C ALA A 34 -27.42 12.47 -37.49
N GLY A 35 -26.65 13.48 -37.07
CA GLY A 35 -26.18 13.67 -35.70
C GLY A 35 -27.19 13.21 -34.67
N ALA A 36 -26.85 12.09 -34.01
CA ALA A 36 -27.60 11.63 -32.86
C ALA A 36 -27.67 12.80 -31.88
N ALA A 37 -28.89 13.10 -31.40
CA ALA A 37 -29.06 13.92 -30.21
C ALA A 37 -28.05 13.43 -29.16
N SER A 38 -27.40 14.35 -28.45
CA SER A 38 -26.42 14.00 -27.41
C SER A 38 -27.09 13.12 -26.35
N THR A 39 -27.12 11.82 -26.58
CA THR A 39 -27.51 10.83 -25.60
C THR A 39 -26.47 10.94 -24.52
N ALA A 40 -26.88 11.32 -23.31
CA ALA A 40 -25.99 11.38 -22.18
C ALA A 40 -25.20 10.06 -22.10
N SER A 41 -23.91 10.15 -21.85
CA SER A 41 -23.06 8.96 -21.67
C SER A 41 -23.67 8.05 -20.59
N TRP A 42 -23.49 6.73 -20.72
CA TRP A 42 -24.07 5.78 -19.75
C TRP A 42 -23.58 6.02 -18.32
N ASP A 43 -22.41 6.64 -18.18
CA ASP A 43 -21.72 7.02 -16.95
C ASP A 43 -21.89 8.50 -16.59
N ALA A 44 -22.79 9.24 -17.25
CA ALA A 44 -23.02 10.64 -16.94
C ALA A 44 -23.43 10.83 -15.47
N GLY A 45 -22.59 11.55 -14.71
CA GLY A 45 -22.78 11.81 -13.28
C GLY A 45 -22.14 10.78 -12.35
N ALA A 46 -21.45 9.77 -12.87
CA ALA A 46 -20.73 8.79 -12.07
C ALA A 46 -19.61 9.45 -11.26
N VAL A 47 -19.51 9.07 -9.99
CA VAL A 47 -18.45 9.55 -9.10
C VAL A 47 -17.31 8.53 -9.07
N THR A 48 -16.12 8.95 -9.50
CA THR A 48 -14.96 8.07 -9.70
C THR A 48 -13.95 8.09 -8.55
N GLU A 49 -14.09 9.02 -7.59
CA GLU A 49 -13.31 9.09 -6.36
C GLU A 49 -14.23 9.00 -5.13
N PHE A 50 -13.79 8.36 -4.05
CA PHE A 50 -14.58 8.31 -2.82
C PHE A 50 -14.69 9.71 -2.20
N PRO A 51 -15.91 10.23 -1.96
CA PRO A 51 -16.10 11.52 -1.31
C PRO A 51 -15.47 11.58 0.08
N ILE A 52 -14.81 12.70 0.38
CA ILE A 52 -14.29 13.04 1.71
C ILE A 52 -15.05 14.28 2.21
N HIS A 53 -15.63 14.20 3.39
CA HIS A 53 -16.46 15.22 4.00
C HIS A 53 -15.64 16.47 4.38
N ALA A 54 -16.27 17.64 4.34
CA ALA A 54 -15.64 18.93 4.64
C ALA A 54 -15.22 19.09 6.12
N SER A 55 -15.56 18.14 6.99
CA SER A 55 -15.03 18.08 8.37
C SER A 55 -13.54 17.74 8.41
N CYS A 56 -13.00 17.18 7.33
CA CYS A 56 -11.57 16.93 7.20
C CYS A 56 -10.83 18.20 6.78
N ASN A 57 -9.80 18.59 7.54
CA ASN A 57 -8.90 19.65 7.10
C ASN A 57 -8.04 19.20 5.90
N SER A 58 -7.32 20.14 5.28
CA SER A 58 -6.54 19.87 4.06
C SER A 58 -5.51 18.74 4.21
N THR A 59 -4.91 18.55 5.39
CA THR A 59 -3.93 17.49 5.65
C THR A 59 -4.63 16.14 5.81
N GLN A 60 -5.68 16.10 6.63
CA GLN A 60 -6.50 14.88 6.82
C GLN A 60 -7.08 14.39 5.49
N HIS A 61 -7.62 15.31 4.69
CA HIS A 61 -8.13 15.01 3.36
C HIS A 61 -7.06 14.40 2.45
N GLN A 62 -5.84 14.96 2.44
CA GLN A 62 -4.74 14.40 1.64
C GLN A 62 -4.32 13.00 2.12
N SER A 63 -4.23 12.78 3.43
CA SER A 63 -3.91 11.45 3.98
C SER A 63 -4.97 10.41 3.61
N ILE A 64 -6.26 10.74 3.77
CA ILE A 64 -7.36 9.84 3.41
C ILE A 64 -7.37 9.60 1.90
N LYS A 65 -7.23 10.65 1.06
CA LYS A 65 -7.16 10.49 -0.40
C LYS A 65 -6.03 9.57 -0.82
N LYS A 66 -4.81 9.79 -0.30
CA LYS A 66 -3.66 8.91 -0.59
C LYS A 66 -3.95 7.48 -0.16
N GLY A 67 -4.49 7.29 1.05
CA GLY A 67 -4.88 5.97 1.54
C GLY A 67 -5.90 5.26 0.64
N LEU A 68 -6.91 5.99 0.16
CA LEU A 68 -7.90 5.46 -0.78
C LEU A 68 -7.26 5.11 -2.13
N ASP A 69 -6.38 5.95 -2.67
CA ASP A 69 -5.65 5.66 -3.91
C ASP A 69 -4.77 4.40 -3.77
N GLU A 70 -4.18 4.18 -2.60
CA GLU A 70 -3.46 2.95 -2.24
C GLU A 70 -4.40 1.74 -2.08
N THR A 71 -5.58 1.91 -1.47
CA THR A 71 -6.63 0.87 -1.41
C THR A 71 -7.03 0.42 -2.81
N MET A 72 -7.24 1.38 -3.71
CA MET A 72 -7.55 1.09 -5.11
C MET A 72 -6.42 0.32 -5.79
N THR A 73 -5.18 0.54 -5.39
CA THR A 73 -4.00 -0.17 -5.91
C THR A 73 -4.00 -1.63 -5.50
N ILE A 74 -4.17 -1.95 -4.21
CA ILE A 74 -4.22 -3.35 -3.76
C ILE A 74 -5.46 -4.08 -4.31
N CYS A 75 -6.61 -3.39 -4.42
CA CYS A 75 -7.84 -3.97 -4.96
C CYS A 75 -7.72 -4.26 -6.47
N ARG A 76 -7.13 -3.34 -7.24
CA ARG A 76 -6.84 -3.58 -8.67
C ARG A 76 -5.96 -4.81 -8.84
N GLN A 77 -4.87 -4.90 -8.07
CA GLN A 77 -3.98 -6.04 -8.18
C GLN A 77 -4.65 -7.36 -7.78
N ALA A 78 -5.44 -7.35 -6.70
CA ALA A 78 -6.23 -8.52 -6.28
C ALA A 78 -7.24 -8.97 -7.35
N ARG A 79 -8.00 -8.03 -7.93
CA ARG A 79 -8.92 -8.27 -9.05
C ARG A 79 -8.19 -8.88 -10.24
N ASP A 80 -7.10 -8.26 -10.67
CA ASP A 80 -6.34 -8.67 -11.86
C ASP A 80 -5.66 -10.02 -11.64
N HIS A 81 -5.23 -10.33 -10.40
CA HIS A 81 -4.74 -11.64 -10.02
C HIS A 81 -5.82 -12.72 -10.18
N ILE A 82 -7.03 -12.47 -9.69
CA ILE A 82 -8.15 -13.40 -9.88
C ILE A 82 -8.48 -13.58 -11.37
N LEU A 83 -8.48 -12.50 -12.16
CA LEU A 83 -8.73 -12.58 -13.60
C LEU A 83 -7.66 -13.39 -14.35
N ARG A 84 -6.41 -13.30 -13.92
CA ARG A 84 -5.29 -13.97 -14.59
C ARG A 84 -5.16 -15.44 -14.23
N TRP A 85 -5.29 -15.78 -12.95
CA TRP A 85 -5.00 -17.13 -12.44
C TRP A 85 -6.25 -17.83 -11.88
N GLY A 86 -7.25 -17.07 -11.45
CA GLY A 86 -8.45 -17.63 -10.82
C GLY A 86 -8.10 -18.62 -9.71
N ASN A 87 -8.84 -19.73 -9.67
CA ASN A 87 -8.62 -20.78 -8.68
C ASN A 87 -7.39 -21.69 -8.96
N SER A 88 -6.57 -21.40 -9.98
CA SER A 88 -5.27 -22.08 -10.12
C SER A 88 -4.16 -21.39 -9.31
N SER A 89 -4.43 -20.23 -8.72
CA SER A 89 -3.48 -19.54 -7.85
C SER A 89 -3.42 -20.19 -6.48
N ALA A 90 -2.20 -20.49 -6.01
CA ALA A 90 -1.97 -20.96 -4.65
C ALA A 90 -2.38 -19.91 -3.61
N ILE A 91 -2.21 -18.61 -3.89
CA ILE A 91 -2.65 -17.52 -3.00
C ILE A 91 -4.19 -17.48 -2.96
N TYR A 92 -4.86 -17.68 -4.09
CA TYR A 92 -6.32 -17.75 -4.11
C TYR A 92 -6.83 -18.93 -3.28
N GLN A 93 -6.30 -20.14 -3.51
CA GLN A 93 -6.69 -21.33 -2.77
C GLN A 93 -6.40 -21.21 -1.27
N LYS A 94 -5.31 -20.53 -0.89
CA LYS A 94 -4.96 -20.27 0.51
C LYS A 94 -6.04 -19.52 1.27
N TYR A 95 -6.68 -18.53 0.64
CA TYR A 95 -7.65 -17.66 1.32
C TYR A 95 -9.10 -17.99 1.01
N PHE A 96 -9.40 -18.57 -0.15
CA PHE A 96 -10.77 -18.86 -0.57
C PHE A 96 -11.02 -20.34 -0.84
N GLY A 97 -10.05 -21.22 -0.56
CA GLY A 97 -10.18 -22.66 -0.80
C GLY A 97 -10.53 -22.94 -2.26
N ASN A 98 -11.50 -23.82 -2.48
CA ASN A 98 -12.01 -24.15 -3.81
C ASN A 98 -13.23 -23.31 -4.24
N ALA A 99 -13.51 -22.18 -3.56
CA ALA A 99 -14.67 -21.36 -3.88
C ALA A 99 -14.61 -20.76 -5.28
N PRO A 100 -15.76 -20.57 -5.96
CA PRO A 100 -15.83 -19.84 -7.22
C PRO A 100 -15.27 -18.41 -7.10
N THR A 101 -14.59 -17.95 -8.15
CA THR A 101 -13.89 -16.65 -8.18
C THR A 101 -14.80 -15.44 -8.32
N GLY A 102 -16.06 -15.63 -8.71
CA GLY A 102 -16.98 -14.56 -9.07
C GLY A 102 -17.25 -13.57 -7.94
N GLU A 103 -17.47 -14.06 -6.72
CA GLU A 103 -17.75 -13.20 -5.56
C GLU A 103 -16.56 -12.32 -5.17
N PRO A 104 -15.36 -12.86 -4.84
CA PRO A 104 -14.23 -12.01 -4.47
C PRO A 104 -13.80 -11.09 -5.62
N LEU A 105 -13.89 -11.55 -6.88
CA LEU A 105 -13.69 -10.69 -8.05
C LEU A 105 -14.66 -9.51 -8.07
N GLY A 106 -15.94 -9.77 -7.80
CA GLY A 106 -16.99 -8.76 -7.73
C GLY A 106 -16.75 -7.73 -6.64
N TRP A 107 -16.33 -8.13 -5.45
CA TRP A 107 -16.03 -7.21 -4.35
C TRP A 107 -14.91 -6.23 -4.71
N PHE A 108 -13.79 -6.73 -5.24
CA PHE A 108 -12.70 -5.86 -5.70
C PHE A 108 -13.12 -4.98 -6.88
N THR A 109 -13.89 -5.51 -7.83
CA THR A 109 -14.40 -4.75 -8.98
C THR A 109 -15.33 -3.61 -8.55
N LYS A 110 -16.21 -3.84 -7.57
CA LYS A 110 -17.08 -2.78 -7.01
C LYS A 110 -16.28 -1.63 -6.41
N ILE A 111 -15.19 -1.94 -5.70
CA ILE A 111 -14.30 -0.91 -5.14
C ILE A 111 -13.59 -0.15 -6.26
N VAL A 112 -13.00 -0.88 -7.21
CA VAL A 112 -12.17 -0.28 -8.25
C VAL A 112 -12.99 0.50 -9.29
N ASP A 113 -13.98 -0.14 -9.89
CA ASP A 113 -14.68 0.37 -11.07
C ASP A 113 -16.10 0.88 -10.75
N GLY A 114 -16.63 0.59 -9.56
CA GLY A 114 -17.96 1.03 -9.16
C GLY A 114 -18.06 2.54 -8.94
N ASP A 115 -19.28 3.06 -9.10
CA ASP A 115 -19.66 4.43 -8.76
C ASP A 115 -19.52 4.64 -7.24
N LYS A 116 -18.75 5.64 -6.82
CA LYS A 116 -18.37 5.91 -5.43
C LYS A 116 -19.27 6.95 -4.75
N ALA A 117 -20.31 7.43 -5.44
CA ALA A 117 -21.30 8.33 -4.86
C ALA A 117 -21.96 7.68 -3.63
N GLY A 118 -22.13 8.45 -2.56
CA GLY A 118 -22.76 7.95 -1.34
C GLY A 118 -21.91 6.96 -0.53
N VAL A 119 -20.59 6.96 -0.72
CA VAL A 119 -19.62 6.29 0.16
C VAL A 119 -18.67 7.36 0.73
N LEU A 120 -19.02 7.90 1.90
CA LEU A 120 -18.41 9.12 2.43
C LEU A 120 -17.45 8.83 3.58
N PHE A 121 -16.25 9.41 3.52
CA PHE A 121 -15.29 9.42 4.62
C PHE A 121 -15.32 10.76 5.34
N ARG A 122 -15.27 10.77 6.68
CA ARG A 122 -15.35 12.01 7.48
C ARG A 122 -14.39 12.01 8.66
N CYS A 123 -14.05 13.20 9.16
CA CYS A 123 -13.05 13.39 10.23
C CYS A 123 -13.64 13.94 11.53
N ASP A 124 -14.88 14.39 11.51
CA ASP A 124 -15.66 14.65 12.73
C ASP A 124 -16.24 13.33 13.28
N ASP A 125 -16.64 13.35 14.55
CA ASP A 125 -17.10 12.17 15.29
C ASP A 125 -18.55 12.37 15.78
N PRO A 126 -19.57 12.31 14.89
CA PRO A 126 -20.95 12.57 15.27
C PRO A 126 -21.48 11.61 16.33
N ASP A 127 -20.98 10.37 16.30
CA ASP A 127 -21.42 9.30 17.19
C ASP A 127 -20.58 9.23 18.48
N GLN A 128 -19.56 10.10 18.62
CA GLN A 128 -18.65 10.17 19.77
C GLN A 128 -17.88 8.85 20.03
N ASN A 129 -17.78 7.98 19.04
CA ASN A 129 -17.10 6.69 19.19
C ASN A 129 -15.57 6.87 19.15
N CYS A 130 -15.03 7.82 18.39
CA CYS A 130 -13.60 8.14 18.47
C CYS A 130 -13.23 8.72 19.85
N ALA A 131 -14.13 9.51 20.44
CA ALA A 131 -13.91 10.11 21.76
C ALA A 131 -14.04 9.11 22.92
N THR A 132 -14.92 8.10 22.79
CA THR A 132 -15.24 7.18 23.89
C THR A 132 -14.53 5.82 23.79
N GLN A 133 -14.18 5.38 22.59
CA GLN A 133 -13.56 4.08 22.37
C GLN A 133 -12.05 4.21 22.31
N ASN A 134 -11.40 3.78 23.39
CA ASN A 134 -9.95 3.78 23.47
C ASN A 134 -9.35 2.93 22.34
N ASN A 135 -8.35 3.49 21.66
CA ASN A 135 -7.61 2.86 20.57
C ASN A 135 -8.35 2.68 19.24
N TRP A 136 -9.57 3.18 19.08
CA TRP A 136 -10.21 3.16 17.77
C TRP A 136 -9.50 4.10 16.79
N ALA A 137 -9.17 3.56 15.62
CA ALA A 137 -8.59 4.33 14.51
C ALA A 137 -9.68 4.93 13.59
N GLY A 138 -10.92 4.50 13.76
CA GLY A 138 -12.08 4.91 12.98
C GLY A 138 -13.15 3.84 13.04
N HIS A 139 -14.33 4.12 12.53
CA HIS A 139 -15.44 3.18 12.53
C HIS A 139 -16.42 3.44 11.38
N TRP A 140 -17.17 2.40 11.01
CA TRP A 140 -18.38 2.54 10.19
C TRP A 140 -19.55 3.00 11.07
N ARG A 141 -20.39 3.92 10.58
CA ARG A 141 -21.46 4.53 11.40
C ARG A 141 -22.72 3.66 11.54
N GLY A 142 -22.76 2.48 10.93
CA GLY A 142 -23.88 1.55 11.07
C GLY A 142 -25.23 2.17 10.72
N ALA A 143 -26.25 1.94 11.54
CA ALA A 143 -27.60 2.46 11.30
C ALA A 143 -27.72 3.99 11.36
N ASN A 144 -26.77 4.71 11.99
CA ASN A 144 -26.82 6.16 12.09
C ASN A 144 -26.52 6.85 10.76
N ALA A 145 -25.65 6.25 9.93
CA ALA A 145 -25.43 6.59 8.53
C ALA A 145 -24.61 5.49 7.83
N SER A 146 -25.30 4.50 7.27
CA SER A 146 -24.67 3.29 6.74
C SER A 146 -23.73 3.52 5.55
N SER A 147 -23.80 4.70 4.95
CA SER A 147 -22.96 5.15 3.84
C SER A 147 -21.68 5.86 4.29
N GLU A 148 -21.44 5.98 5.59
CA GLU A 148 -20.40 6.83 6.14
C GLU A 148 -19.39 6.07 7.01
N THR A 149 -18.12 6.42 6.84
CA THR A 149 -17.00 5.98 7.67
C THR A 149 -16.34 7.17 8.34
N VAL A 150 -16.13 7.07 9.65
CA VAL A 150 -15.38 8.04 10.44
C VAL A 150 -13.92 7.60 10.54
N ILE A 151 -12.99 8.53 10.31
CA ILE A 151 -11.55 8.37 10.53
C ILE A 151 -11.18 9.12 11.82
N CYS A 152 -10.76 8.38 12.85
CA CYS A 152 -10.31 8.96 14.11
C CYS A 152 -8.84 9.43 14.00
N ASP A 153 -8.44 10.38 14.86
CA ASP A 153 -7.08 10.95 14.86
C ASP A 153 -5.96 9.90 14.95
N ARG A 154 -6.21 8.81 15.67
CA ARG A 154 -5.26 7.70 15.79
C ARG A 154 -4.82 7.15 14.44
N SER A 155 -5.68 7.11 13.42
CA SER A 155 -5.31 6.61 12.08
C SER A 155 -4.11 7.35 11.51
N TYR A 156 -4.03 8.67 11.67
CA TYR A 156 -2.94 9.48 11.12
C TYR A 156 -1.58 9.23 11.80
N VAL A 157 -1.56 8.55 12.94
CA VAL A 157 -0.34 8.24 13.69
C VAL A 157 0.09 6.78 13.47
N VAL A 158 -0.89 5.86 13.45
CA VAL A 158 -0.61 4.42 13.47
C VAL A 158 -0.59 3.78 12.08
N ARG A 159 -1.27 4.37 11.10
CA ARG A 159 -1.31 3.83 9.74
C ARG A 159 -0.04 4.21 8.98
N ARG A 160 0.46 3.28 8.17
CA ARG A 160 1.60 3.50 7.29
C ARG A 160 1.15 3.61 5.82
N PRO A 161 1.87 4.38 4.99
CA PRO A 161 1.63 4.37 3.56
C PRO A 161 2.05 3.03 2.95
N LEU A 162 1.41 2.66 1.85
CA LEU A 162 1.66 1.40 1.14
C LEU A 162 3.08 1.30 0.56
N GLU A 163 3.78 2.41 0.35
CA GLU A 163 5.20 2.39 -0.06
C GLU A 163 6.13 1.67 0.95
N ASN A 164 5.68 1.50 2.20
CA ASN A 164 6.41 0.75 3.23
C ASN A 164 5.99 -0.72 3.32
N PHE A 165 5.27 -1.26 2.32
CA PHE A 165 4.77 -2.63 2.36
C PHE A 165 5.92 -3.66 2.39
N CYS A 166 5.80 -4.70 3.22
CA CYS A 166 6.86 -5.68 3.51
C CYS A 166 8.15 -5.11 4.14
N MET A 167 8.13 -3.87 4.64
CA MET A 167 9.22 -3.25 5.38
C MET A 167 8.90 -3.20 6.88
N LEU A 168 9.82 -2.69 7.70
CA LEU A 168 9.62 -2.43 9.13
C LEU A 168 9.30 -3.70 9.96
N GLY A 169 9.72 -4.86 9.46
CA GLY A 169 9.43 -6.16 10.10
C GLY A 169 8.00 -6.66 9.89
N TYR A 170 7.22 -6.02 9.02
CA TYR A 170 5.89 -6.48 8.64
C TYR A 170 5.98 -7.73 7.75
N ASP A 171 5.16 -8.74 8.07
CA ASP A 171 4.86 -9.87 7.21
C ASP A 171 3.34 -10.15 7.27
N VAL A 172 2.79 -10.75 6.22
CA VAL A 172 1.33 -10.93 6.10
C VAL A 172 0.77 -11.82 7.22
N ALA A 173 1.49 -12.86 7.62
CA ALA A 173 1.02 -13.78 8.65
C ALA A 173 0.94 -13.17 10.05
N ASN A 174 1.86 -12.25 10.40
CA ASN A 174 1.98 -11.72 11.76
C ASN A 174 1.62 -10.23 11.89
N GLY A 175 1.59 -9.49 10.80
CA GLY A 175 1.27 -8.07 10.79
C GLY A 175 -0.23 -7.82 10.96
N ALA A 176 -0.57 -6.76 11.70
CA ALA A 176 -1.95 -6.31 11.76
C ALA A 176 -2.43 -5.93 10.36
N THR A 177 -3.57 -6.48 9.92
CA THR A 177 -4.11 -6.22 8.57
C THR A 177 -4.41 -4.75 8.34
N ASN A 178 -4.67 -3.99 9.40
CA ASN A 178 -4.91 -2.56 9.35
C ASN A 178 -3.64 -1.70 9.50
N PHE A 179 -2.43 -2.28 9.46
CA PHE A 179 -1.18 -1.51 9.62
C PHE A 179 -1.00 -0.44 8.54
N TYR A 180 -1.43 -0.72 7.31
CA TYR A 180 -1.38 0.21 6.19
C TYR A 180 -2.72 0.91 5.97
N TRP A 181 -2.69 2.15 5.49
CA TRP A 181 -3.90 2.88 5.08
C TRP A 181 -4.72 2.09 4.06
N ALA A 182 -4.04 1.55 3.04
CA ALA A 182 -4.64 0.79 1.95
C ALA A 182 -5.58 -0.32 2.44
N SER A 183 -5.10 -1.12 3.39
CA SER A 183 -5.81 -2.28 3.89
C SER A 183 -6.84 -1.91 4.96
N ASP A 184 -6.56 -0.97 5.87
CA ASP A 184 -7.56 -0.46 6.82
C ASP A 184 -8.80 0.10 6.10
N LEU A 185 -8.59 0.88 5.04
CA LEU A 185 -9.67 1.46 4.25
C LEU A 185 -10.39 0.41 3.38
N LEU A 186 -9.70 -0.61 2.87
CA LEU A 186 -10.35 -1.76 2.20
C LEU A 186 -11.39 -2.40 3.13
N HIS A 187 -10.99 -2.74 4.35
CA HIS A 187 -11.89 -3.39 5.32
C HIS A 187 -13.13 -2.54 5.61
N ARG A 188 -12.94 -1.23 5.83
CA ARG A 188 -14.05 -0.30 6.05
C ARG A 188 -15.01 -0.22 4.86
N LEU A 189 -14.47 -0.19 3.64
CA LEU A 189 -15.28 -0.19 2.42
C LEU A 189 -16.12 -1.46 2.31
N LEU A 190 -15.61 -2.62 2.71
CA LEU A 190 -16.36 -3.88 2.68
C LEU A 190 -17.59 -3.86 3.60
N HIS A 191 -17.57 -3.12 4.71
CA HIS A 191 -18.75 -2.95 5.56
C HIS A 191 -19.77 -1.91 5.03
N ILE A 192 -19.45 -1.17 3.96
CA ILE A 192 -20.42 -0.24 3.36
C ILE A 192 -21.42 -1.04 2.52
N PRO A 193 -22.75 -0.93 2.74
CA PRO A 193 -23.74 -1.73 2.01
C PRO A 193 -23.71 -1.57 0.49
N LYS A 194 -23.31 -0.41 -0.04
CA LYS A 194 -23.15 -0.21 -1.48
C LYS A 194 -22.04 -1.11 -2.08
N ILE A 195 -21.10 -1.57 -1.26
CA ILE A 195 -19.95 -2.37 -1.67
C ILE A 195 -20.15 -3.83 -1.24
N GLY A 196 -20.21 -4.07 0.07
CA GLY A 196 -20.34 -5.42 0.63
C GLY A 196 -21.76 -5.96 0.73
N GLU A 197 -22.78 -5.17 0.36
CA GLU A 197 -24.19 -5.58 0.30
C GLU A 197 -24.78 -6.12 1.62
N GLY A 198 -24.10 -5.88 2.75
CA GLY A 198 -24.45 -6.48 4.05
C GLY A 198 -24.24 -8.00 4.10
N VAL A 199 -23.55 -8.58 3.10
CA VAL A 199 -23.16 -9.99 3.07
C VAL A 199 -21.66 -10.17 3.22
N VAL A 200 -20.86 -9.11 3.08
CA VAL A 200 -19.46 -9.13 3.46
C VAL A 200 -19.34 -8.67 4.91
N GLU A 201 -19.00 -9.61 5.80
CA GLU A 201 -18.96 -9.42 7.24
C GLU A 201 -17.81 -10.25 7.84
N HIS A 202 -17.72 -10.32 9.17
CA HIS A 202 -16.82 -11.24 9.85
C HIS A 202 -17.48 -12.61 10.01
N TYR A 203 -16.84 -13.66 9.49
CA TYR A 203 -17.36 -15.03 9.53
C TYR A 203 -16.44 -15.96 10.34
N GLY A 204 -17.05 -16.95 11.01
CA GLY A 204 -16.32 -18.04 11.67
C GLY A 204 -15.38 -17.63 12.82
N GLY A 205 -15.48 -16.40 13.34
CA GLY A 205 -14.49 -15.85 14.28
C GLY A 205 -13.08 -15.75 13.66
N ALA A 206 -13.01 -15.66 12.33
CA ALA A 206 -11.79 -15.63 11.55
C ALA A 206 -11.21 -14.21 11.47
N ASP A 207 -10.97 -13.61 12.64
CA ASP A 207 -10.54 -12.21 12.76
C ASP A 207 -9.00 -12.06 12.61
N GLU A 208 -8.28 -13.17 12.57
CA GLU A 208 -6.81 -13.23 12.49
C GLU A 208 -6.35 -14.30 11.49
N TYR A 209 -5.06 -14.24 11.14
CA TYR A 209 -4.45 -15.05 10.10
C TYR A 209 -4.76 -16.57 10.18
N PRO A 210 -4.63 -17.27 11.33
CA PRO A 210 -4.97 -18.70 11.38
C PRO A 210 -6.46 -18.95 11.15
N GLY A 211 -7.31 -18.05 11.64
CA GLY A 211 -8.75 -18.12 11.49
C GLY A 211 -9.18 -18.04 10.04
N VAL A 212 -8.60 -17.10 9.26
CA VAL A 212 -8.96 -16.97 7.83
C VAL A 212 -8.52 -18.17 7.00
N LEU A 213 -7.38 -18.80 7.33
CA LEU A 213 -6.94 -20.04 6.68
C LEU A 213 -7.85 -21.21 7.03
N ALA A 214 -8.22 -21.36 8.31
CA ALA A 214 -9.15 -22.38 8.75
C ALA A 214 -10.55 -22.20 8.13
N LEU A 215 -11.00 -20.95 7.97
CA LEU A 215 -12.27 -20.64 7.30
C LEU A 215 -12.21 -21.01 5.81
N ALA A 216 -11.11 -20.74 5.12
CA ALA A 216 -10.90 -21.12 3.72
C ALA A 216 -11.00 -22.64 3.51
N GLU A 217 -10.49 -23.43 4.46
CA GLU A 217 -10.54 -24.90 4.40
C GLU A 217 -11.93 -25.45 4.76
N SER A 218 -12.54 -24.93 5.81
CA SER A 218 -13.76 -25.48 6.39
C SER A 218 -15.04 -24.95 5.75
N ASN A 219 -15.07 -23.67 5.35
CA ASN A 219 -16.23 -23.04 4.74
C ASN A 219 -15.83 -22.00 3.66
N PRO A 220 -15.39 -22.46 2.48
CA PRO A 220 -15.02 -21.59 1.36
C PRO A 220 -16.11 -20.58 0.96
N SER A 221 -17.39 -20.91 1.18
CA SER A 221 -18.52 -20.03 0.84
C SER A 221 -18.67 -18.84 1.77
N GLU A 222 -18.21 -18.95 3.02
CA GLU A 222 -18.08 -17.83 3.94
C GLU A 222 -16.75 -17.12 3.77
N ALA A 223 -15.67 -17.83 3.44
CA ALA A 223 -14.35 -17.23 3.21
C ALA A 223 -14.38 -16.14 2.12
N VAL A 224 -15.13 -16.35 1.04
CA VAL A 224 -15.29 -15.35 -0.04
C VAL A 224 -16.13 -14.12 0.35
N ARG A 225 -16.75 -14.15 1.53
CA ARG A 225 -17.55 -13.08 2.13
C ARG A 225 -16.95 -12.56 3.44
N ASN A 226 -15.84 -13.12 3.89
CA ASN A 226 -15.18 -12.67 5.10
C ASN A 226 -14.31 -11.45 4.83
N SER A 227 -14.62 -10.33 5.48
CA SER A 227 -13.92 -9.05 5.27
C SER A 227 -12.41 -9.18 5.52
N ASP A 228 -12.02 -9.93 6.56
CA ASP A 228 -10.62 -10.20 6.87
C ASP A 228 -9.95 -11.11 5.82
N THR A 229 -10.63 -12.15 5.35
CA THR A 229 -10.09 -13.03 4.29
C THR A 229 -9.84 -12.25 2.99
N ILE A 230 -10.79 -11.39 2.59
CA ILE A 230 -10.66 -10.53 1.41
C ILE A 230 -9.47 -9.57 1.58
N GLN A 231 -9.30 -9.01 2.78
CA GLN A 231 -8.20 -8.11 3.11
C GLN A 231 -6.84 -8.83 3.06
N TYR A 232 -6.72 -9.99 3.69
CA TYR A 232 -5.49 -10.80 3.67
C TYR A 232 -5.11 -11.23 2.25
N PHE A 233 -6.09 -11.65 1.44
CA PHE A 233 -5.85 -11.99 0.04
C PHE A 233 -5.27 -10.80 -0.74
N ALA A 234 -5.87 -9.61 -0.62
CA ALA A 234 -5.39 -8.42 -1.31
C ALA A 234 -3.96 -8.03 -0.87
N LEU A 235 -3.66 -8.15 0.42
CA LEU A 235 -2.34 -7.88 0.97
C LEU A 235 -1.29 -8.87 0.45
N GLU A 236 -1.57 -10.17 0.47
CA GLU A 236 -0.60 -11.17 0.00
C GLU A 236 -0.38 -11.14 -1.50
N VAL A 237 -1.45 -10.93 -2.28
CA VAL A 237 -1.35 -10.71 -3.72
C VAL A 237 -0.48 -9.49 -4.03
N TYR A 238 -0.71 -8.35 -3.35
CA TYR A 238 0.14 -7.17 -3.54
C TYR A 238 1.59 -7.43 -3.11
N ALA A 239 1.80 -8.18 -2.01
CA ALA A 239 3.13 -8.60 -1.57
C ALA A 239 3.87 -9.33 -2.70
N HIS A 240 3.23 -10.39 -3.20
CA HIS A 240 3.82 -11.33 -4.12
C HIS A 240 3.96 -10.78 -5.53
N ASP A 241 2.98 -10.04 -6.03
CA ASP A 241 2.97 -9.61 -7.42
C ASP A 241 3.73 -8.28 -7.63
N ILE A 242 3.71 -7.39 -6.64
CA ILE A 242 4.19 -6.00 -6.78
C ILE A 242 5.33 -5.67 -5.84
N ALA A 243 5.13 -5.83 -4.52
CA ALA A 243 6.08 -5.31 -3.54
C ALA A 243 7.41 -6.09 -3.54
N VAL A 244 7.34 -7.43 -3.58
CA VAL A 244 8.49 -8.33 -3.68
C VAL A 244 8.18 -9.41 -4.72
N PRO A 245 8.34 -9.10 -6.02
CA PRO A 245 7.85 -9.95 -7.11
C PRO A 245 8.29 -11.43 -7.01
N GLY A 246 7.31 -12.33 -6.99
CA GLY A 246 7.51 -13.79 -6.95
C GLY A 246 7.84 -14.36 -5.57
N VAL A 247 7.98 -13.52 -4.55
CA VAL A 247 8.38 -13.95 -3.18
C VAL A 247 7.39 -13.44 -2.13
N GLY A 248 7.02 -12.16 -2.21
CA GLY A 248 6.20 -11.48 -1.21
C GLY A 248 6.88 -11.36 0.16
N CYS A 249 6.04 -11.15 1.18
CA CYS A 249 6.42 -11.25 2.59
C CYS A 249 5.36 -12.06 3.36
N PRO A 250 5.09 -13.32 2.97
CA PRO A 250 4.01 -14.12 3.56
C PRO A 250 4.22 -14.35 5.05
N GLY A 251 5.48 -14.47 5.50
CA GLY A 251 5.82 -14.76 6.89
C GLY A 251 5.49 -16.19 7.29
N HIS A 252 5.98 -16.59 8.47
CA HIS A 252 5.53 -17.78 9.17
C HIS A 252 4.74 -17.34 10.39
N TYR A 253 3.49 -17.80 10.52
CA TYR A 253 2.67 -17.43 11.66
C TYR A 253 3.34 -17.84 12.96
N ARG A 254 3.37 -16.91 13.91
CA ARG A 254 3.89 -17.10 15.25
C ARG A 254 2.74 -16.87 16.21
N GLU A 255 2.33 -17.92 16.92
CA GLU A 255 1.37 -17.76 18.01
C GLU A 255 1.91 -16.73 18.99
N THR A 256 1.23 -15.60 19.10
CA THR A 256 1.46 -14.70 20.22
C THR A 256 0.82 -15.36 21.42
N SER A 257 1.63 -15.93 22.31
CA SER A 257 1.17 -16.30 23.64
C SER A 257 0.43 -15.08 24.20
N SER A 258 -0.87 -15.21 24.48
CA SER A 258 -1.68 -14.19 25.14
C SER A 258 -1.16 -13.96 26.56
N ALA A 259 0.00 -13.33 26.70
CA ALA A 259 0.52 -12.83 27.95
C ALA A 259 -0.18 -11.51 28.20
N GLY A 260 -1.07 -11.53 29.19
CA GLY A 260 -1.81 -10.36 29.63
C GLY A 260 -0.89 -9.16 29.91
N HIS A 261 -1.49 -7.99 29.81
CA HIS A 261 -1.03 -6.71 30.31
C HIS A 261 -0.15 -6.84 31.57
N ALA A 262 1.16 -6.98 31.39
CA ALA A 262 2.14 -6.82 32.44
C ALA A 262 2.85 -5.50 32.16
N ALA A 263 2.65 -4.56 33.08
CA ALA A 263 3.26 -3.23 33.11
C ALA A 263 4.79 -3.30 32.87
N PRO A 264 5.41 -2.26 32.28
CA PRO A 264 6.85 -2.20 32.18
C PRO A 264 7.45 -2.20 33.59
N ALA A 265 8.13 -3.29 33.94
CA ALA A 265 8.94 -3.37 35.14
C ALA A 265 10.10 -2.38 35.00
N SER A 266 10.10 -1.37 35.87
CA SER A 266 11.20 -0.43 36.06
C SER A 266 12.51 -1.18 36.29
N SER A 267 13.41 -1.15 35.32
CA SER A 267 14.78 -1.62 35.48
C SER A 267 15.57 -0.57 36.27
N SER A 268 15.62 -0.76 37.58
CA SER A 268 16.57 -0.11 38.49
C SER A 268 17.97 -0.70 38.28
N SER A 269 18.83 0.04 37.59
CA SER A 269 20.26 -0.27 37.46
C SER A 269 20.99 0.21 38.72
N ALA A 270 21.34 -0.72 39.60
CA ALA A 270 22.34 -0.52 40.61
C ALA A 270 23.73 -0.51 39.94
N ALA A 271 24.49 0.56 40.11
CA ALA A 271 25.92 0.59 39.85
C ALA A 271 26.63 1.14 41.09
N ALA A 272 27.50 0.30 41.64
CA ALA A 272 28.18 0.47 42.90
C ALA A 272 29.26 1.55 42.85
N SER A 273 29.35 2.28 43.96
CA SER A 273 30.40 3.22 44.31
C SER A 273 31.76 2.55 44.49
N ALA A 274 32.81 3.17 43.97
CA ALA A 274 34.16 3.04 44.50
C ALA A 274 34.74 4.45 44.71
N ALA A 275 35.16 4.72 45.94
CA ALA A 275 35.66 5.98 46.45
C ALA A 275 37.19 6.02 46.44
N GLY A 276 37.75 7.25 46.48
CA GLY A 276 39.15 7.56 46.78
C GLY A 276 39.55 8.93 46.22
N ALA A 277 39.18 10.02 46.90
CA ALA A 277 40.03 10.84 47.80
C ALA A 277 41.00 11.78 47.04
N SER A 278 40.71 13.10 46.98
CA SER A 278 41.25 14.19 47.84
C SER A 278 42.75 14.45 47.64
N ALA A 279 43.31 15.65 47.55
CA ALA A 279 42.92 17.06 47.63
C ALA A 279 44.02 17.83 46.83
N THR A 280 43.86 19.10 46.42
CA THR A 280 44.40 20.27 47.16
C THR A 280 44.08 21.53 46.33
N ALA A 281 43.60 22.57 47.01
CA ALA A 281 43.39 23.91 46.47
C ALA A 281 44.63 24.79 46.66
N VAL A 282 44.97 25.67 45.71
CA VAL A 282 45.38 27.06 46.00
C VAL A 282 45.21 27.96 44.75
N SER A 283 44.88 29.22 45.02
CA SER A 283 44.47 30.33 44.15
C SER A 283 45.53 30.99 43.25
N SER A 284 45.01 31.88 42.37
CA SER A 284 45.63 33.02 41.65
C SER A 284 46.54 32.64 40.47
N VAL A 285 46.47 33.23 39.28
CA VAL A 285 46.57 34.67 38.96
C VAL A 285 45.90 35.00 37.60
N THR A 286 45.44 36.25 37.47
CA THR A 286 44.90 36.92 36.29
C THR A 286 45.94 37.27 35.21
N ALA A 287 45.50 37.23 33.94
CA ALA A 287 45.98 37.97 32.75
C ALA A 287 47.43 37.67 32.26
N SER A 288 47.80 37.71 30.98
CA SER A 288 47.23 38.36 29.81
C SER A 288 47.87 37.77 28.54
N ALA A 289 47.14 37.86 27.43
CA ALA A 289 47.60 38.04 26.05
C ALA A 289 48.75 37.17 25.48
N ALA A 290 48.48 36.42 24.41
CA ALA A 290 48.63 36.94 23.04
C ALA A 290 48.51 35.82 22.00
N SER A 291 47.62 36.06 21.04
CA SER A 291 47.65 35.65 19.64
C SER A 291 48.48 34.43 19.23
N ALA A 292 47.78 33.35 18.91
CA ALA A 292 48.15 32.49 17.80
C ALA A 292 46.94 32.38 16.86
N ALA A 293 47.16 32.86 15.64
CA ALA A 293 46.27 32.91 14.48
C ALA A 293 45.08 31.93 14.48
N ALA A 294 43.89 32.47 14.70
CA ALA A 294 42.65 31.85 14.25
C ALA A 294 42.60 31.94 12.72
N SER A 295 43.19 30.97 12.03
CA SER A 295 42.62 30.55 10.76
C SER A 295 41.27 29.96 11.10
N ALA A 296 40.18 30.62 10.71
CA ALA A 296 38.86 30.01 10.71
C ALA A 296 38.86 28.85 9.71
N THR A 297 39.42 27.70 10.12
CA THR A 297 39.20 26.41 9.47
C THR A 297 37.70 26.19 9.52
N GLN A 298 37.06 26.22 8.35
CA GLN A 298 35.65 25.89 8.24
C GLN A 298 35.48 24.48 8.83
N ALA A 299 34.76 24.37 9.94
CA ALA A 299 34.57 23.09 10.64
C ALA A 299 33.32 22.39 10.10
N CYS A 300 33.26 21.07 10.25
CA CYS A 300 32.01 20.34 10.00
C CYS A 300 30.93 20.83 10.97
N THR A 301 29.71 21.02 10.46
CA THR A 301 28.55 21.42 11.25
C THR A 301 27.68 20.21 11.57
N PRO A 302 27.30 19.96 12.83
CA PRO A 302 26.44 18.83 13.18
C PRO A 302 24.99 19.10 12.76
N HIS A 303 24.33 18.10 12.16
CA HIS A 303 22.92 18.11 11.77
C HIS A 303 22.18 16.93 12.39
N GLY A 304 22.28 16.77 13.72
CA GLY A 304 21.65 15.66 14.43
C GLY A 304 22.26 14.32 14.06
N ASP A 305 21.84 13.74 12.93
CA ASP A 305 22.23 12.40 12.48
C ASP A 305 23.41 12.37 11.48
N HIS A 306 23.91 13.53 11.01
CA HIS A 306 25.06 13.60 10.11
C HIS A 306 25.91 14.86 10.29
N TRP A 307 27.14 14.85 9.77
CA TRP A 307 28.01 16.02 9.69
C TRP A 307 27.93 16.67 8.32
N HIS A 308 27.92 18.00 8.29
CA HIS A 308 28.07 18.77 7.06
C HIS A 308 29.46 19.41 7.00
N CYS A 309 30.36 18.84 6.19
CA CYS A 309 31.74 19.29 6.09
C CYS A 309 32.01 20.17 4.86
N PRO A 310 32.78 21.26 5.00
CA PRO A 310 33.28 22.05 3.88
C PRO A 310 34.20 21.24 2.94
N PRO A 311 34.35 21.64 1.66
CA PRO A 311 35.23 20.94 0.71
C PRO A 311 36.66 20.78 1.24
N GLY A 312 37.17 19.55 1.21
CA GLY A 312 38.53 19.22 1.68
C GLY A 312 38.67 19.02 3.19
N VAL A 313 37.59 19.18 3.96
CA VAL A 313 37.57 18.88 5.39
C VAL A 313 37.06 17.44 5.58
N PRO A 314 37.85 16.54 6.19
CA PRO A 314 37.41 15.15 6.41
C PRO A 314 36.29 15.10 7.45
N GLU A 315 35.30 14.23 7.20
CA GLU A 315 34.17 14.03 8.11
C GLU A 315 34.61 13.36 9.42
N PRO A 316 34.11 13.80 10.59
CA PRO A 316 34.33 13.10 11.85
C PRO A 316 33.77 11.69 11.82
N THR A 317 34.48 10.74 12.42
CA THR A 317 34.06 9.32 12.46
C THR A 317 33.07 9.01 13.57
N SER A 318 32.94 9.89 14.56
CA SER A 318 31.92 9.81 15.61
C SER A 318 30.63 10.51 15.16
N PRO A 319 29.44 10.00 15.51
CA PRO A 319 28.19 10.70 15.21
C PRO A 319 28.15 12.09 15.87
N PRO A 320 27.41 13.05 15.29
CA PRO A 320 27.20 14.35 15.92
C PRO A 320 26.48 14.21 17.27
N SER A 321 26.81 15.13 18.19
CA SER A 321 26.20 15.26 19.52
C SER A 321 25.22 16.42 19.60
#